data_AF-A0A645J0Y4-F1
#
_entry.id   AF-A0A645J0Y4-F1
#
_cell.length_a   1.000
_cell.length_b   1.000
_cell.length_c   1.000
_cell.angle_alpha   90.00
_cell.angle_beta   90.00
_cell.angle_gamma   90.00
#
_symmetry.space_group_name_H-M   'P 1'
#
loop_
_entity.id
_entity.type
_entity.pdbx_description
1 polymer ?
#
loop_
_entity_poly.entity_id
_entity_poly.type
_entity_poly.pdbx_seq_one_letter_code
_entity_poly.pdbx_strand_id
1 'polypeptide(L)'
;MGYSVICEIGNIIASSYMNSIARFTNLVITPSVPAVSYDMLGAILSTTFIESGQFDDQVLDLETRFLRSNDKELGGHFYYIPMPGSLEKILNTLGVN
;
A
#
# COMPACT_ATOMS: atom_id res chain seq x y z
N MET A 1 -9.74 14.05 17.04
CA MET A 1 -10.21 14.48 15.70
C MET A 1 -9.25 14.11 14.58
N GLY A 2 -7.93 14.13 14.75
CA GLY A 2 -7.00 13.75 13.66
C GLY A 2 -7.05 12.27 13.22
N TYR A 3 -7.23 11.33 14.17
CA TYR A 3 -7.19 9.89 13.88
C TYR A 3 -8.21 9.43 12.82
N SER A 4 -9.47 9.84 12.96
CA SER A 4 -10.53 9.47 12.01
C SER A 4 -10.26 10.06 10.61
N VAL A 5 -9.70 11.26 10.54
CA VAL A 5 -9.36 11.90 9.26
C VAL A 5 -8.21 11.17 8.57
N ILE A 6 -7.19 10.77 9.33
CA ILE A 6 -6.07 9.96 8.80
C ILE A 6 -6.58 8.60 8.31
N CYS A 7 -7.47 7.96 9.08
CA CYS A 7 -8.08 6.70 8.70
C CYS A 7 -8.84 6.82 7.37
N GLU A 8 -9.65 7.87 7.21
CA GLU A 8 -10.41 8.10 5.97
C GLU A 8 -9.50 8.42 4.78
N ILE A 9 -8.47 9.26 4.98
CA ILE A 9 -7.48 9.56 3.94
C ILE A 9 -6.75 8.28 3.51
N GLY A 10 -6.31 7.47 4.48
CA GLY A 10 -5.68 6.17 4.22
C GLY A 10 -6.59 5.23 3.44
N ASN A 11 -7.87 5.16 3.81
CA ASN A 11 -8.88 4.37 3.12
C ASN A 11 -9.07 4.81 1.66
N ILE A 12 -9.18 6.12 1.40
CA ILE A 12 -9.33 6.68 0.05
C ILE A 12 -8.11 6.35 -0.82
N ILE A 13 -6.90 6.57 -0.29
CA ILE A 13 -5.64 6.33 -1.03
C ILE A 13 -5.47 4.84 -1.30
N ALA A 14 -5.56 3.99 -0.28
CA ALA A 14 -5.39 2.54 -0.41
C ALA A 14 -6.43 1.94 -1.37
N SER A 15 -7.70 2.35 -1.26
CA SER A 15 -8.76 1.90 -2.18
C SER A 15 -8.49 2.33 -3.62
N SER A 16 -7.96 3.53 -3.84
CA SER A 16 -7.61 4.00 -5.19
C SER A 16 -6.50 3.15 -5.83
N TYR A 17 -5.47 2.80 -5.05
CA TYR A 17 -4.41 1.88 -5.50
C TYR A 17 -4.95 0.47 -5.75
N MET A 18 -5.66 -0.11 -4.79
CA MET A 18 -6.21 -1.46 -4.91
C MET A 18 -7.16 -1.60 -6.09
N ASN A 19 -8.04 -0.62 -6.31
CA ASN A 19 -8.94 -0.60 -7.47
C ASN A 19 -8.16 -0.54 -8.80
N SER A 20 -7.08 0.26 -8.84
CA SER A 20 -6.24 0.35 -10.04
C SER A 20 -5.52 -0.96 -10.31
N ILE A 21 -4.90 -1.55 -9.28
CA ILE A 21 -4.24 -2.88 -9.39
C ILE A 21 -5.25 -3.94 -9.83
N ALA A 22 -6.42 -4.01 -9.21
CA ALA A 22 -7.49 -4.95 -9.57
C ALA A 22 -7.90 -4.80 -11.05
N ARG A 23 -8.04 -3.56 -11.54
CA ARG A 23 -8.40 -3.29 -12.94
C ARG A 23 -7.29 -3.68 -13.91
N PHE A 24 -6.03 -3.39 -13.61
CA PHE A 24 -4.91 -3.72 -14.50
C PHE A 24 -4.58 -5.21 -14.50
N THR A 25 -4.77 -5.89 -13.38
CA THR A 25 -4.50 -7.33 -13.23
C THR A 25 -5.73 -8.20 -13.45
N ASN A 26 -6.92 -7.62 -13.65
CA ASN A 26 -8.19 -8.35 -13.68
C ASN A 26 -8.40 -9.30 -12.48
N LEU A 27 -7.75 -9.00 -11.34
CA LEU A 27 -7.88 -9.74 -10.09
C LEU A 27 -8.99 -9.15 -9.23
N VAL A 28 -9.66 -10.01 -8.46
CA VAL A 28 -10.61 -9.57 -7.44
C VAL A 28 -9.85 -9.30 -6.14
N ILE A 29 -9.79 -8.03 -5.73
CA ILE A 29 -9.15 -7.58 -4.50
C ILE A 29 -10.24 -7.08 -3.56
N THR A 30 -10.34 -7.63 -2.36
CA THR A 30 -11.32 -7.21 -1.34
C THR A 30 -10.57 -6.67 -0.13
N PRO A 31 -10.63 -5.35 0.15
CA PRO A 31 -9.97 -4.77 1.31
C PRO A 31 -10.69 -5.11 2.60
N SER A 32 -9.93 -5.25 3.69
CA SER A 32 -10.45 -5.24 5.05
C SER A 32 -10.67 -3.80 5.54
N VAL A 33 -11.24 -3.63 6.73
CA VAL A 33 -11.35 -2.32 7.37
C VAL A 33 -9.94 -1.76 7.69
N PRO A 34 -9.71 -0.45 7.45
CA PRO A 34 -8.41 0.17 7.70
C PRO A 34 -8.10 0.23 9.20
N ALA A 35 -6.82 0.03 9.53
CA ALA A 35 -6.26 0.25 10.84
C ALA A 35 -5.18 1.35 10.77
N VAL A 36 -5.10 2.19 11.80
CA VAL A 36 -4.10 3.27 11.87
C VAL A 36 -3.27 3.08 13.13
N SER A 37 -1.96 3.03 12.95
CA SER A 37 -0.94 3.04 14.00
C SER A 37 0.03 4.20 13.79
N TYR A 38 0.73 4.60 14.85
CA TYR A 38 1.76 5.64 14.80
C TYR A 38 2.96 5.16 15.61
N ASP A 39 4.07 4.92 14.94
CA ASP A 39 5.33 4.46 15.52
C ASP A 39 6.49 4.78 14.57
N MET A 40 7.72 4.43 14.96
CA MET A 40 8.87 4.41 14.06
C MET A 40 8.60 3.46 12.88
N LEU A 41 8.95 3.90 11.67
CA LEU A 41 8.71 3.14 10.44
C LEU A 41 9.25 1.69 10.53
N GLY A 42 10.45 1.52 11.09
CA GLY A 42 11.06 0.19 11.27
C GLY A 42 10.24 -0.74 12.16
N ALA A 43 9.58 -0.21 13.19
CA ALA A 43 8.70 -1.01 14.06
C ALA A 43 7.43 -1.45 13.31
N ILE A 44 6.77 -0.53 12.59
CA ILE A 44 5.57 -0.81 11.80
C ILE A 44 5.86 -1.83 10.70
N LEU A 45 6.95 -1.66 9.95
CA LEU A 45 7.33 -2.60 8.91
C LEU A 45 7.64 -3.97 9.53
N SER A 46 8.50 -4.04 10.55
CA SER A 46 8.88 -5.31 11.19
C SER A 46 7.67 -6.11 11.65
N THR A 47 6.69 -5.48 12.30
CA THR A 47 5.46 -6.17 12.72
C THR A 47 4.64 -6.64 11.52
N THR A 48 4.52 -5.82 10.47
CA THR A 48 3.73 -6.17 9.27
C THR A 48 4.36 -7.31 8.46
N PHE A 49 5.69 -7.36 8.37
CA PHE A 49 6.43 -8.47 7.75
C PHE A 49 6.21 -9.79 8.51
N ILE A 50 6.29 -9.74 9.85
CA ILE A 50 6.04 -10.91 10.71
C ILE A 50 4.59 -11.40 10.55
N GLU A 51 3.61 -10.49 10.57
CA GLU A 51 2.19 -10.83 10.47
C GLU A 51 1.79 -11.38 9.09
N SER A 52 2.39 -10.86 8.01
CA SER A 52 2.10 -11.32 6.64
C SER A 52 2.75 -12.67 6.32
N GLY A 53 3.59 -13.23 7.20
CA GLY A 53 4.36 -14.43 6.93
C GLY A 53 5.28 -14.26 5.73
N GLN A 54 5.71 -13.02 5.45
CA GLN A 54 6.64 -12.71 4.38
C GLN A 54 8.05 -13.06 4.83
N PHE A 55 8.66 -14.01 4.13
CA PHE A 55 10.07 -14.38 4.30
C PHE A 55 10.91 -13.96 3.10
N ASP A 56 10.32 -13.22 2.16
CA ASP A 56 10.96 -12.74 0.94
C ASP A 56 11.32 -11.26 1.12
N ASP A 57 12.35 -10.79 0.44
CA ASP A 57 12.92 -9.45 0.60
C ASP A 57 12.26 -8.40 -0.33
N GLN A 58 11.21 -8.80 -1.04
CA GLN A 58 10.55 -7.95 -2.04
C GLN A 58 9.25 -7.34 -1.51
N VAL A 59 9.22 -6.01 -1.48
CA VAL A 59 8.02 -5.20 -1.28
C VAL A 59 7.83 -4.26 -2.45
N LEU A 60 6.58 -3.89 -2.71
CA LEU A 60 6.29 -2.84 -3.66
C LEU A 60 6.15 -1.51 -2.91
N ASP A 61 7.12 -0.62 -3.12
CA ASP A 61 7.08 0.77 -2.65
C ASP A 61 6.57 1.69 -3.77
N LEU A 62 5.49 2.40 -3.50
CA LEU A 62 4.90 3.39 -4.38
C LEU A 62 5.06 4.79 -3.77
N GLU A 63 6.05 5.55 -4.27
CA GLU A 63 6.20 6.96 -3.92
C GLU A 63 5.10 7.78 -4.58
N THR A 64 4.36 8.54 -3.77
CA THR A 64 3.24 9.38 -4.18
C THR A 64 3.59 10.83 -3.91
N ARG A 65 3.54 11.68 -4.94
CA ARG A 65 3.76 13.13 -4.81
C ARG A 65 2.49 13.89 -5.14
N PHE A 66 1.97 14.62 -4.16
CA PHE A 66 0.84 15.50 -4.31
C PHE A 66 1.31 16.92 -4.65
N LEU A 67 1.01 17.36 -5.86
CA LEU A 67 1.35 18.69 -6.36
C LEU A 67 0.28 19.69 -5.91
N ARG A 68 0.71 20.79 -5.26
CA ARG A 68 -0.18 21.88 -4.84
C ARG A 68 0.21 23.16 -5.57
N SER A 69 -0.76 24.04 -5.81
CA SER A 69 -0.60 25.29 -6.57
C SER A 69 0.35 26.33 -5.94
N ASN A 70 0.93 26.05 -4.77
CA ASN A 70 1.80 26.95 -4.02
C ASN A 70 3.22 26.40 -3.82
N ASP A 71 3.70 25.56 -4.76
CA ASP A 71 5.01 24.91 -4.76
C ASP A 71 5.32 24.06 -3.50
N LYS A 72 4.29 23.72 -2.73
CA LYS A 72 4.42 22.79 -1.60
C LYS A 72 4.05 21.39 -2.06
N GLU A 73 5.07 20.56 -2.24
CA GLU A 73 4.90 19.13 -2.47
C GLU A 73 4.62 18.42 -1.15
N LEU A 74 3.61 17.55 -1.16
CA LEU A 74 3.41 16.57 -0.10
C LEU A 74 3.79 15.21 -0.67
N GLY A 75 4.83 14.60 -0.12
CA GLY A 75 5.23 13.23 -0.44
C GLY A 75 4.61 12.22 0.52
N GLY A 76 4.41 11.01 0.04
CA GLY A 76 4.01 9.85 0.84
C GLY A 76 4.44 8.56 0.18
N HIS A 77 4.59 7.51 0.98
CA HIS A 77 4.91 6.17 0.50
C HIS A 77 3.72 5.24 0.76
N PHE A 78 3.39 4.43 -0.24
CA PHE A 78 2.47 3.31 -0.08
C PHE A 78 3.25 2.01 -0.23
N TYR A 79 3.36 1.27 0.86
CA TYR A 79 4.02 -0.03 0.89
C TYR A 79 2.99 -1.13 0.74
N TYR A 80 3.16 -1.96 -0.29
CA TYR A 80 2.45 -3.23 -0.42
C TYR A 80 3.41 -4.36 -0.02
N ILE A 81 3.08 -5.02 1.09
CA ILE A 81 3.84 -6.13 1.67
C ILE A 81 3.10 -7.42 1.29
N PRO A 82 3.56 -8.13 0.24
CA PRO A 82 2.81 -9.22 -0.36
C PRO A 82 3.01 -10.52 0.41
N MET A 83 1.95 -11.27 0.70
CA MET A 83 2.14 -12.68 1.08
C MET A 83 2.94 -13.42 -0.01
N PRO A 84 3.75 -14.43 0.33
CA PRO A 84 4.56 -15.17 -0.64
C PRO A 84 3.77 -15.57 -1.90
N GLY A 85 4.34 -15.26 -3.08
CA GLY A 85 3.72 -15.51 -4.39
C GLY A 85 2.61 -14.53 -4.81
N SER A 86 2.22 -13.56 -3.97
CA SER A 86 1.18 -12.58 -4.33
C SER A 86 1.70 -11.51 -5.29
N LEU A 87 2.93 -11.05 -5.09
CA LEU A 87 3.55 -10.08 -6.00
C LEU A 87 3.79 -10.69 -7.39
N GLU A 88 4.25 -11.94 -7.44
CA GLU A 88 4.44 -12.68 -8.68
C GLU A 88 3.14 -12.77 -9.50
N LYS A 89 2.00 -13.08 -8.85
CA LYS A 89 0.68 -13.09 -9.51
C LYS A 89 0.32 -11.73 -10.12
N ILE A 90 0.58 -10.63 -9.40
CA ILE A 90 0.34 -9.27 -9.91
C ILE A 90 1.22 -9.00 -11.13
N LEU A 91 2.52 -9.27 -11.03
CA LEU A 91 3.49 -9.00 -12.11
C LEU A 91 3.27 -9.86 -13.36
N ASN A 92 2.98 -11.15 -13.20
CA ASN A 92 2.68 -12.06 -14.30
C ASN A 92 1.45 -11.59 -15.08
N THR A 93 0.43 -11.06 -14.38
CA THR A 93 -0.78 -10.59 -15.06
C THR A 93 -0.56 -9.28 -15.84
N LEU A 94 0.47 -8.52 -15.47
CA LEU A 94 0.89 -7.32 -16.19
C LEU A 94 1.84 -7.64 -17.37
N GLY A 95 2.22 -8.91 -17.56
CA GLY A 95 3.15 -9.34 -18.62
C GLY A 95 4.60 -8.93 -18.39
N VAL A 96 4.98 -8.69 -17.14
CA VAL A 96 6.35 -8.29 -16.76
C VAL A 96 7.26 -9.50 -16.53
N ASN A 97 6.68 -10.67 -16.25
CA ASN A 97 7.35 -11.96 -16.05
C ASN A 97 6.70 -13.04 -16.93
#